data_AF-A0A435D5Q7-F1
#
_entry.id   AF-A0A435D5Q7-F1
#
_cell.length_a   1.000
_cell.length_b   1.000
_cell.length_c   1.000
_cell.angle_alpha   90.00
_cell.angle_beta   90.00
_cell.angle_gamma   90.00
#
_symmetry.space_group_name_H-M   'P 1'
#
loop_
_entity.id
_entity.type
_entity.pdbx_description
1 polymer ?
#
loop_
_entity_poly.entity_id
_entity_poly.type
_entity_poly.pdbx_seq_one_letter_code
_entity_poly.pdbx_strand_id
1 'polypeptide(L)' 'AAAREVIAATGAASQKDMGKVIGALKQKYAGQMDFAKASAIIKGLLQ' A
#
# COMPACT_ATOMS: atom_id res chain seq x y z
N ALA A 1 -2.34 9.51 2.90
CA ALA A 1 -3.74 9.30 2.49
C ALA A 1 -3.91 8.03 1.64
N ALA A 2 -3.29 7.95 0.45
CA ALA A 2 -3.45 6.81 -0.46
C ALA A 2 -3.14 5.41 0.13
N ALA A 3 -2.04 5.27 0.90
CA ALA A 3 -1.68 3.98 1.51
C ALA A 3 -2.75 3.46 2.49
N ARG A 4 -3.29 4.33 3.35
CA ARG A 4 -4.36 3.96 4.31
C ARG A 4 -5.65 3.58 3.62
N GLU A 5 -6.01 4.29 2.55
CA GLU A 5 -7.21 4.00 1.77
C GLU A 5 -7.09 2.64 1.07
N VAL A 6 -5.94 2.33 0.50
CA VAL A 6 -5.70 1.02 -0.14
C VAL A 6 -5.58 -0.09 0.90
N ILE A 7 -4.95 0.15 2.06
CA ILE A 7 -4.93 -0.80 3.18
C ILE A 7 -6.37 -1.11 3.64
N ALA A 8 -7.21 -0.10 3.84
CA ALA A 8 -8.62 -0.27 4.21
C ALA A 8 -9.43 -0.99 3.12
N ALA A 9 -9.22 -0.65 1.85
CA ALA A 9 -9.92 -1.28 0.73
C ALA A 9 -9.49 -2.75 0.50
N THR A 10 -8.23 -3.09 0.82
CA THR A 10 -7.70 -4.45 0.64
C THR A 10 -7.89 -5.34 1.86
N GLY A 11 -8.27 -4.75 3.01
CA GLY A 11 -8.36 -5.42 4.31
C GLY A 11 -7.00 -5.82 4.87
N ALA A 12 -5.93 -5.16 4.44
CA ALA A 12 -4.58 -5.49 4.86
C ALA A 12 -4.36 -5.12 6.33
N ALA A 13 -3.86 -6.08 7.12
CA ALA A 13 -3.61 -5.87 8.55
C ALA A 13 -2.18 -6.25 8.97
N SER A 14 -1.44 -6.94 8.11
CA SER A 14 -0.11 -7.44 8.43
C SER A 14 0.87 -7.27 7.27
N GLN A 15 2.18 -7.41 7.54
CA GLN A 15 3.21 -7.40 6.50
C GLN A 15 2.99 -8.46 5.40
N LYS A 16 2.26 -9.55 5.66
CA LYS A 16 1.89 -10.55 4.64
C LYS A 16 0.98 -9.97 3.56
N ASP A 17 0.19 -8.97 3.91
CA ASP A 17 -0.73 -8.29 3.00
C ASP A 17 -0.05 -7.18 2.18
N MET A 18 1.21 -6.86 2.49
CA MET A 18 1.95 -5.77 1.84
C MET A 18 2.03 -5.96 0.31
N GLY A 19 2.19 -7.20 -0.17
CA GLY A 19 2.17 -7.49 -1.60
C GLY A 19 0.83 -7.14 -2.27
N LYS A 20 -0.29 -7.41 -1.58
CA LYS A 20 -1.65 -7.09 -2.03
C LYS A 20 -1.89 -5.58 -2.05
N VAL A 21 -1.48 -4.88 -1.00
CA VAL A 21 -1.56 -3.40 -0.91
C VAL A 21 -0.76 -2.77 -2.05
N ILE A 22 0.48 -3.20 -2.27
CA ILE A 22 1.34 -2.67 -3.34
C ILE A 22 0.74 -2.95 -4.72
N GLY A 23 0.16 -4.14 -4.95
CA GLY A 23 -0.53 -4.47 -6.20
C GLY A 23 -1.73 -3.55 -6.46
N ALA A 24 -2.59 -3.36 -5.46
CA ALA A 24 -3.74 -2.47 -5.56
C ALA A 24 -3.31 -0.99 -5.73
N LEU A 25 -2.26 -0.56 -5.05
CA LEU A 25 -1.69 0.78 -5.18
C LEU A 25 -1.12 0.99 -6.59
N LYS A 26 -0.42 -0.01 -7.14
CA LYS A 26 0.09 0.01 -8.52
C LYS A 26 -1.01 0.08 -9.55
N GLN A 27 -2.16 -0.57 -9.33
CA GLN A 27 -3.29 -0.48 -10.27
C GLN A 27 -4.01 0.86 -10.19
N LYS A 28 -4.29 1.38 -8.98
CA LYS A 28 -5.00 2.65 -8.80
C LYS A 28 -4.15 3.88 -9.12
N TYR A 29 -2.84 3.81 -8.86
CA TYR A 29 -1.93 4.97 -8.89
C TYR A 29 -0.71 4.72 -9.81
N ALA A 30 -0.86 3.87 -10.83
CA ALA A 30 0.20 3.56 -11.79
C ALA A 30 0.80 4.85 -12.37
N GLY A 31 2.11 5.05 -12.24
CA GLY A 31 2.81 6.21 -12.81
C GLY A 31 2.58 7.55 -12.11
N GLN A 32 1.73 7.60 -11.07
CA GLN A 32 1.44 8.84 -10.32
C GLN A 32 2.06 8.87 -8.91
N MET A 33 2.67 7.76 -8.46
CA MET A 33 3.21 7.64 -7.11
C MET A 33 4.60 6.99 -7.08
N ASP A 34 5.45 7.48 -6.19
CA ASP A 34 6.74 6.86 -5.86
C ASP A 34 6.50 5.63 -4.97
N PHE A 35 6.61 4.44 -5.57
CA PHE A 35 6.39 3.17 -4.87
C PHE A 35 7.45 2.85 -3.82
N ALA A 36 8.66 3.43 -3.93
CA ALA A 36 9.69 3.26 -2.91
C ALA A 36 9.28 3.99 -1.63
N LYS A 37 8.80 5.24 -1.75
CA LYS A 37 8.21 5.97 -0.61
C LYS A 37 6.94 5.31 -0.10
N ALA A 38 6.07 4.82 -1.00
CA ALA A 38 4.85 4.13 -0.62
C ALA A 38 5.14 2.89 0.23
N SER A 39 6.10 2.07 -0.18
CA SER A 39 6.51 0.85 0.53
C SER A 39 7.02 1.16 1.93
N ALA A 40 7.84 2.19 2.12
CA ALA A 40 8.30 2.62 3.44
C ALA A 40 7.14 3.05 4.35
N ILE A 41 6.16 3.79 3.82
CA ILE A 41 4.97 4.22 4.56
C ILE A 41 4.09 3.02 4.93
N ILE A 42 3.83 2.13 3.97
CA ILE A 42 3.02 0.92 4.19
C ILE A 42 3.66 0.03 5.25
N LYS A 43 4.99 -0.16 5.18
CA LYS A 43 5.75 -0.93 6.17
C LYS A 43 5.71 -0.32 7.58
N GLY A 44 5.59 1.01 7.69
CA GLY A 44 5.38 1.67 8.99
C GLY A 44 3.93 1.63 9.49
N LEU A 45 2.96 1.39 8.60
CA LEU A 45 1.53 1.29 8.92
C LEU A 45 1.09 -0.14 9.24
N LEU A 46 1.73 -1.13 8.64
CA LEU A 46 1.51 -2.55 8.91
C LEU A 46 2.52 -3.00 9.98
N GLN A 47 2.03 -3.58 11.09
CA GLN A 47 2.89 -4.12 12.14
C GLN A 47 3.64 -5.37 11.64
#